data_AF-A0A2C5YZX4-F1
#
_entry.id   AF-A0A2C5YZX4-F1
#
_cell.length_a   1.000
_cell.length_b   1.000
_cell.length_c   1.000
_cell.angle_alpha   90.00
_cell.angle_beta   90.00
_cell.angle_gamma   90.00
#
_symmetry.space_group_name_H-M   'P 1'
#
loop_
_entity.id
_entity.type
_entity.pdbx_description
1 polymer ?
#
loop_
_entity_poly.entity_id
_entity_poly.type
_entity_poly.pdbx_seq_one_letter_code
_entity_poly.pdbx_strand_id
1 'polypeptide(L)'
;MIVCLGAGLTSTDGHVVETTYDSRNLGAAGSQRLIVDGNVQPAALNTTGRFKEAKWARLDGFGGYLFLDGREVIARREERTGSWRDVDDAGAADPVTRRYLTLYRSHGTNPKDSGYAYAVMPGAKTGEVRASVGKVKVLANTPERQAVRIGDVFAANFFAPGSTGGLRVSAPCSVLIRGASIYVADPGHQASKVDVTWQGNTRTVNLAGMAGVTVKL
;
A
#
# COMPACT_ATOMS: atom_id res chain seq x y z
N MET A 1 11.27 2.04 0.02
CA MET A 1 9.95 2.03 -0.64
C MET A 1 9.14 0.89 -0.06
N ILE A 2 7.84 1.08 0.11
CA ILE A 2 6.88 0.11 0.63
C ILE A 2 5.78 -0.02 -0.42
N VAL A 3 5.45 -1.24 -0.86
CA VAL A 3 4.37 -1.46 -1.84
C VAL A 3 3.14 -1.99 -1.12
N CYS A 4 1.99 -1.39 -1.43
CA CYS A 4 0.71 -1.68 -0.80
C CYS A 4 -0.27 -2.14 -1.89
N LEU A 5 -0.79 -3.36 -1.72
CA LEU A 5 -1.74 -3.99 -2.64
C LEU A 5 -3.04 -4.31 -1.90
N GLY A 6 -4.17 -4.11 -2.57
CA GLY A 6 -5.49 -4.56 -2.13
C GLY A 6 -6.24 -5.15 -3.30
N ALA A 7 -6.98 -6.24 -3.06
CA ALA A 7 -7.84 -6.90 -4.03
C ALA A 7 -9.04 -7.52 -3.30
N GLY A 8 -10.12 -7.81 -4.04
CA GLY A 8 -11.33 -8.39 -3.45
C GLY A 8 -12.09 -7.45 -2.52
N LEU A 9 -11.91 -6.14 -2.68
CA LEU A 9 -12.62 -5.14 -1.89
C LEU A 9 -14.09 -5.12 -2.30
N THR A 10 -14.93 -5.72 -1.45
CA THR A 10 -16.37 -5.86 -1.64
C THR A 10 -17.13 -5.34 -0.42
N SER A 11 -18.18 -4.55 -0.63
CA SER A 11 -19.09 -4.12 0.44
C SER A 11 -20.54 -4.11 -0.05
N THR A 12 -21.47 -4.24 0.89
CA THR A 12 -22.92 -4.12 0.69
C THR A 12 -23.57 -3.22 1.75
N ASP A 13 -22.79 -2.44 2.49
CA ASP A 13 -23.24 -1.62 3.61
C ASP A 13 -23.88 -0.27 3.21
N GLY A 14 -23.90 0.06 1.92
CA GLY A 14 -24.48 1.29 1.40
C GLY A 14 -23.58 2.53 1.52
N HIS A 15 -22.35 2.38 2.02
CA HIS A 15 -21.40 3.49 2.19
C HIS A 15 -20.32 3.51 1.11
N VAL A 16 -19.76 4.70 0.86
CA VAL A 16 -18.60 4.85 -0.03
C VAL A 16 -17.39 4.21 0.63
N VAL A 17 -16.73 3.30 -0.09
CA VAL A 17 -15.49 2.66 0.35
C VAL A 17 -14.29 3.45 -0.19
N GLU A 18 -13.31 3.71 0.66
CA GLU A 18 -12.11 4.45 0.31
C GLU A 18 -10.84 3.72 0.79
N THR A 19 -9.78 3.81 0.00
CA THR A 19 -8.42 3.47 0.45
C THR A 19 -7.63 4.75 0.60
N THR A 20 -7.20 5.06 1.81
CA THR A 20 -6.29 6.18 2.08
C THR A 20 -4.84 5.73 1.88
N TYR A 21 -4.12 6.41 0.99
CA TYR A 21 -2.69 6.18 0.76
C TYR A 21 -1.84 6.91 1.80
N ASP A 22 -2.24 8.13 2.16
CA ASP A 22 -1.61 8.91 3.23
C ASP A 22 -2.55 10.03 3.71
N SER A 23 -2.40 10.43 4.97
CA SER A 23 -3.07 11.59 5.57
C SER A 23 -2.07 12.34 6.44
N ARG A 24 -1.44 13.37 5.85
CA ARG A 24 -0.32 14.09 6.49
C ARG A 24 -0.77 15.38 7.13
N ASN A 25 -0.48 15.52 8.42
CA ASN A 25 -0.53 16.79 9.13
C ASN A 25 0.58 17.71 8.60
N LEU A 26 0.19 18.87 8.10
CA LEU A 26 1.05 19.88 7.50
C LEU A 26 1.41 21.03 8.47
N GLY A 27 1.03 20.88 9.74
CA GLY A 27 1.20 21.88 10.78
C GLY A 27 0.16 23.02 10.68
N ALA A 28 0.47 24.13 11.36
CA ALA A 28 -0.37 25.33 11.35
C ALA A 28 -0.30 26.08 10.01
N ALA A 29 0.88 26.12 9.37
CA ALA A 29 1.09 26.87 8.13
C ALA A 29 0.57 26.15 6.88
N GLY A 30 0.68 24.81 6.81
CA GLY A 30 0.13 24.05 5.68
C GLY A 30 0.79 24.32 4.32
N SER A 31 2.03 24.79 4.27
CA SER A 31 2.66 25.36 3.06
C SER A 31 3.40 24.35 2.17
N GLN A 32 3.47 23.09 2.56
CA GLN A 32 4.22 22.06 1.85
C GLN A 32 3.58 21.81 0.48
N ARG A 33 4.40 21.83 -0.57
CA ARG A 33 3.93 21.67 -1.95
C ARG A 33 3.63 20.20 -2.24
N LEU A 34 2.47 19.97 -2.84
CA LEU A 34 2.16 18.72 -3.51
C LEU A 34 2.57 18.86 -4.98
N ILE A 35 3.30 17.88 -5.49
CA ILE A 35 3.68 17.77 -6.91
C ILE A 35 3.06 16.48 -7.41
N VAL A 36 2.30 16.53 -8.50
CA VAL A 36 1.71 15.35 -9.16
C VAL A 36 2.18 15.33 -10.59
N ASP A 37 2.87 14.25 -10.99
CA ASP A 37 3.48 14.09 -12.31
C ASP A 37 4.29 15.30 -12.80
N GLY A 38 5.00 15.94 -11.88
CA GLY A 38 5.85 17.11 -12.14
C GLY A 38 5.14 18.46 -12.04
N ASN A 39 3.81 18.48 -11.97
CA ASN A 39 3.02 19.69 -11.83
C ASN A 39 2.79 20.04 -10.36
N VAL A 40 3.20 21.24 -9.97
CA VAL A 40 2.94 21.78 -8.62
C VAL A 40 1.44 22.06 -8.49
N GLN A 41 0.81 21.48 -7.47
CA GLN A 41 -0.60 21.67 -7.19
C GLN A 41 -0.82 22.93 -6.34
N PRO A 42 -1.99 23.58 -6.46
CA PRO A 42 -2.35 24.72 -5.62
C PRO A 42 -2.26 24.38 -4.12
N ALA A 43 -1.80 25.33 -3.32
CA ALA A 43 -1.71 25.20 -1.85
C ALA A 43 -2.97 25.72 -1.13
N ALA A 44 -4.00 26.16 -1.87
CA ALA A 44 -5.25 26.66 -1.30
C ALA A 44 -5.92 25.58 -0.43
N LEU A 45 -6.41 25.99 0.74
CA LEU A 45 -7.12 25.11 1.66
C LEU A 45 -8.53 24.79 1.17
N ASN A 46 -9.05 23.68 1.65
CA ASN A 46 -10.37 23.14 1.33
C ASN A 46 -10.55 22.89 -0.18
N THR A 47 -9.47 22.43 -0.81
CA THR A 47 -9.43 22.08 -2.24
C THR A 47 -9.27 20.58 -2.44
N THR A 48 -9.85 20.08 -3.53
CA THR A 48 -9.73 18.69 -3.95
C THR A 48 -9.26 18.62 -5.39
N GLY A 49 -8.11 17.98 -5.61
CA GLY A 49 -7.62 17.60 -6.93
C GLY A 49 -7.96 16.14 -7.24
N ARG A 50 -8.32 15.85 -8.49
CA ARG A 50 -8.60 14.50 -9.00
C ARG A 50 -7.70 14.20 -10.19
N PHE A 51 -6.98 13.08 -10.15
CA PHE A 51 -5.96 12.75 -11.13
C PHE A 51 -6.19 11.34 -11.66
N LYS A 52 -6.76 11.22 -12.86
CA LYS A 52 -7.21 9.94 -13.43
C LYS A 52 -6.07 8.98 -13.81
N GLU A 53 -4.91 9.53 -14.15
CA GLU A 53 -3.77 8.77 -14.67
C GLU A 53 -2.45 9.18 -14.02
N ALA A 54 -2.53 9.65 -12.77
CA ALA A 54 -1.33 10.03 -12.03
C ALA A 54 -0.37 8.84 -11.96
N LYS A 55 0.91 9.04 -12.29
CA LYS A 55 1.93 7.98 -12.14
C LYS A 55 2.65 8.10 -10.80
N TRP A 56 2.86 9.33 -10.34
CA TRP A 56 3.48 9.60 -9.06
C TRP A 56 3.07 10.94 -8.47
N ALA A 57 3.22 11.03 -7.15
CA ALA A 57 3.12 12.28 -6.42
C ALA A 57 4.29 12.44 -5.46
N ARG A 58 4.55 13.67 -5.04
CA ARG A 58 5.48 13.98 -3.95
C ARG A 58 4.90 15.08 -3.09
N LEU A 59 5.03 14.90 -1.78
CA LEU A 59 4.78 15.94 -0.79
C LEU A 59 6.10 16.41 -0.20
N ASP A 60 6.44 17.69 -0.41
CA ASP A 60 7.68 18.29 0.09
C ASP A 60 7.81 18.10 1.62
N GLY A 61 8.98 17.65 2.07
CA GLY A 61 9.27 17.38 3.48
C GLY A 61 8.81 16.02 4.01
N PHE A 62 8.05 15.24 3.22
CA PHE A 62 7.51 13.95 3.68
C PHE A 62 7.98 12.77 2.82
N GLY A 63 7.69 12.77 1.52
CA GLY A 63 8.04 11.65 0.66
C GLY A 63 7.28 11.59 -0.65
N GLY A 64 7.50 10.48 -1.36
CA GLY A 64 6.91 10.19 -2.64
C GLY A 64 5.89 9.07 -2.61
N TYR A 65 5.06 9.04 -3.65
CA TYR A 65 4.03 8.04 -3.88
C TYR A 65 4.09 7.61 -5.34
N LEU A 66 4.03 6.31 -5.61
CA LEU A 66 3.83 5.75 -6.95
C LEU A 66 2.43 5.15 -7.02
N PHE A 67 1.72 5.39 -8.11
CA PHE A 67 0.41 4.80 -8.36
C PHE A 67 0.56 3.72 -9.43
N LEU A 68 0.24 2.48 -9.09
CA LEU A 68 0.67 1.30 -9.84
C LEU A 68 -0.45 0.65 -10.65
N ASP A 69 -1.69 1.11 -10.49
CA ASP A 69 -2.88 0.55 -11.13
C ASP A 69 -3.55 1.48 -12.16
N GLY A 70 -3.01 2.70 -12.35
CA GLY A 70 -3.53 3.68 -13.30
C GLY A 70 -4.95 4.16 -12.99
N ARG A 71 -5.39 4.06 -11.73
CA ARG A 71 -6.71 4.52 -11.29
C ARG A 71 -6.67 5.94 -10.76
N GLU A 72 -7.86 6.56 -10.65
CA GLU A 72 -7.97 7.92 -10.11
C GLU A 72 -7.41 8.01 -8.69
N VAL A 73 -6.58 9.02 -8.48
CA VAL A 73 -6.10 9.47 -7.18
C VAL A 73 -6.76 10.78 -6.84
N ILE A 74 -7.23 10.90 -5.60
CA ILE A 74 -7.81 12.11 -5.06
C ILE A 74 -6.84 12.69 -4.05
N ALA A 75 -6.54 13.99 -4.19
CA ALA A 75 -5.75 14.74 -3.21
C ALA A 75 -6.63 15.82 -2.58
N ARG A 76 -6.89 15.72 -1.29
CA ARG A 76 -7.67 16.71 -0.53
C ARG A 76 -6.76 17.49 0.40
N ARG A 77 -6.72 18.81 0.26
CA ARG A 77 -6.04 19.71 1.20
C ARG A 77 -7.10 20.46 1.99
N GLU A 78 -7.06 20.35 3.30
CA GLU A 78 -8.10 20.92 4.17
C GLU A 78 -7.55 21.46 5.49
N GLU A 79 -8.27 22.39 6.09
CA GLU A 79 -8.11 22.76 7.49
C GLU A 79 -9.05 21.90 8.34
N ARG A 80 -8.55 21.38 9.45
CA ARG A 80 -9.32 20.61 10.44
C ARG A 80 -9.13 21.24 11.81
N THR A 81 -10.24 21.46 12.51
CA THR A 81 -10.28 21.91 13.89
C THR A 81 -10.93 20.85 14.74
N GLY A 82 -10.35 20.56 15.89
CA GLY A 82 -10.91 19.69 16.92
C GLY A 82 -10.23 19.96 18.25
N SER A 83 -10.64 19.28 19.31
CA SER A 83 -10.05 19.36 20.63
C SER A 83 -9.57 17.99 21.11
N TRP A 84 -8.71 17.95 22.14
CA TRP A 84 -8.38 16.66 22.77
C TRP A 84 -9.62 16.03 23.41
N ARG A 85 -10.55 16.88 23.88
CA ARG A 85 -11.83 16.43 24.44
C ARG A 85 -12.71 15.66 23.47
N ASP A 86 -12.53 15.84 22.16
CA ASP A 86 -13.32 15.13 21.15
C ASP A 86 -12.97 13.64 21.06
N VAL A 87 -11.84 13.22 21.64
CA VAL A 87 -11.34 11.83 21.60
C VAL A 87 -10.94 11.28 22.98
N ASP A 88 -10.88 12.14 23.99
CA ASP A 88 -10.56 11.81 25.38
C ASP A 88 -11.32 12.76 26.31
N ASP A 89 -12.33 12.28 27.05
CA ASP A 89 -13.19 13.10 27.92
C ASP A 89 -12.39 13.92 28.96
N ALA A 90 -11.22 13.45 29.38
CA ALA A 90 -10.33 14.15 30.30
C ALA A 90 -9.42 15.19 29.62
N GLY A 91 -9.45 15.25 28.28
CA GLY A 91 -8.63 16.11 27.45
C GLY A 91 -9.00 17.60 27.54
N ALA A 92 -8.06 18.45 27.13
CA ALA A 92 -8.28 19.89 26.99
C ALA A 92 -9.35 20.19 25.92
N ALA A 93 -10.27 21.11 26.22
CA ALA A 93 -11.32 21.56 25.29
C ALA A 93 -10.86 22.66 24.32
N ASP A 94 -9.67 23.25 24.53
CA ASP A 94 -9.19 24.30 23.66
C ASP A 94 -9.06 23.79 22.21
N PRO A 95 -9.61 24.51 21.23
CA PRO A 95 -9.59 24.07 19.84
C PRO A 95 -8.17 24.13 19.28
N VAL A 96 -7.78 23.05 18.60
CA VAL A 96 -6.52 22.92 17.88
C VAL A 96 -6.82 22.79 16.39
N THR A 97 -6.29 23.73 15.62
CA THR A 97 -6.46 23.73 14.16
C THR A 97 -5.17 23.32 13.45
N ARG A 98 -5.26 22.38 12.51
CA ARG A 98 -4.15 21.89 11.68
C ARG A 98 -4.58 21.70 10.24
N ARG A 99 -3.62 21.80 9.32
CA ARG A 99 -3.86 21.55 7.89
C ARG A 99 -3.46 20.12 7.57
N TYR A 100 -4.19 19.50 6.65
CA TYR A 100 -3.92 18.14 6.21
C TYR A 100 -3.86 18.07 4.69
N LEU A 101 -3.02 17.16 4.20
CA LEU A 101 -3.13 16.64 2.84
C LEU A 101 -3.42 15.14 2.91
N THR A 102 -4.54 14.76 2.34
CA THR A 102 -4.97 13.36 2.23
C THR A 102 -4.87 12.92 0.77
N LEU A 103 -4.12 11.85 0.53
CA LEU A 103 -4.09 11.14 -0.75
C LEU A 103 -4.88 9.86 -0.60
N TYR A 104 -5.89 9.65 -1.44
CA TYR A 104 -6.76 8.49 -1.33
C TYR A 104 -7.40 8.15 -2.66
N ARG A 105 -8.07 7.00 -2.68
CA ARG A 105 -8.90 6.54 -3.79
C ARG A 105 -10.27 6.17 -3.27
N SER A 106 -11.30 6.56 -4.02
CA SER A 106 -12.65 6.04 -3.83
C SER A 106 -12.86 4.76 -4.66
N HIS A 107 -13.50 3.78 -4.05
CA HIS A 107 -13.97 2.55 -4.70
C HIS A 107 -15.47 2.62 -5.05
N GLY A 108 -16.14 3.74 -4.74
CA GLY A 108 -17.58 3.91 -4.86
C GLY A 108 -18.37 3.28 -3.72
N THR A 109 -19.69 3.37 -3.81
CA THR A 109 -20.61 2.69 -2.89
C THR A 109 -20.80 1.24 -3.30
N ASN A 110 -20.84 0.33 -2.33
CA ASN A 110 -21.01 -1.11 -2.55
C ASN A 110 -20.09 -1.67 -3.66
N PRO A 111 -18.76 -1.45 -3.58
CA PRO A 111 -17.85 -2.02 -4.56
C PRO A 111 -17.98 -3.55 -4.59
N LYS A 112 -17.68 -4.14 -5.75
CA LYS A 112 -17.55 -5.58 -5.92
C LYS A 112 -16.20 -5.85 -6.56
N ASP A 113 -15.39 -6.69 -5.90
CA ASP A 113 -14.07 -7.13 -6.35
C ASP A 113 -13.14 -5.96 -6.76
N SER A 114 -13.25 -4.83 -6.04
CA SER A 114 -12.36 -3.70 -6.26
C SER A 114 -10.95 -3.99 -5.71
N GLY A 115 -9.99 -3.13 -6.03
CA GLY A 115 -8.61 -3.30 -5.57
C GLY A 115 -7.81 -2.02 -5.76
N TYR A 116 -6.63 -1.93 -5.17
CA TYR A 116 -5.68 -0.83 -5.31
C TYR A 116 -4.24 -1.34 -5.41
N ALA A 117 -3.36 -0.56 -6.02
CA ALA A 117 -1.92 -0.77 -5.96
C ALA A 117 -1.17 0.57 -5.94
N TYR A 118 -0.38 0.80 -4.88
CA TYR A 118 0.46 2.00 -4.76
C TYR A 118 1.77 1.67 -4.03
N ALA A 119 2.73 2.59 -4.06
CA ALA A 119 3.93 2.49 -3.26
C ALA A 119 4.25 3.80 -2.54
N VAL A 120 4.74 3.71 -1.31
CA VAL A 120 5.20 4.85 -0.51
C VAL A 120 6.72 4.87 -0.51
N MET A 121 7.30 6.06 -0.70
CA MET A 121 8.73 6.32 -0.71
C MET A 121 9.06 7.39 0.35
N PRO A 122 9.21 7.01 1.62
CA PRO A 122 9.52 7.95 2.70
C PRO A 122 10.80 8.74 2.39
N GLY A 123 10.77 10.05 2.61
CA GLY A 123 11.92 10.95 2.43
C GLY A 123 12.36 11.21 0.98
N ALA A 124 11.74 10.56 -0.02
CA ALA A 124 12.20 10.65 -1.40
C ALA A 124 12.03 12.06 -2.01
N LYS A 125 13.07 12.49 -2.74
CA LYS A 125 13.08 13.70 -3.56
C LYS A 125 12.42 13.46 -4.91
N THR A 126 12.01 14.53 -5.59
CA THR A 126 11.26 14.45 -6.87
C THR A 126 11.97 13.56 -7.90
N GLY A 127 13.29 13.70 -8.05
CA GLY A 127 14.08 12.90 -8.99
C GLY A 127 14.05 11.40 -8.67
N GLU A 128 14.10 11.03 -7.39
CA GLU A 128 14.10 9.63 -6.94
C GLU A 128 12.74 8.96 -7.16
N VAL A 129 11.65 9.70 -6.91
CA VAL A 129 10.28 9.23 -7.16
C VAL A 129 10.07 9.03 -8.66
N ARG A 130 10.40 10.04 -9.47
CA ARG A 130 10.29 9.97 -10.93
C ARG A 130 11.12 8.81 -11.50
N ALA A 131 12.36 8.63 -11.02
CA ALA A 131 13.22 7.53 -11.44
C ALA A 131 12.73 6.15 -10.99
N SER A 132 11.73 6.07 -10.12
CA SER A 132 11.16 4.81 -9.63
C SER A 132 9.87 4.40 -10.35
N VAL A 133 9.30 5.28 -11.17
CA VAL A 133 8.16 4.94 -12.04
C VAL A 133 8.51 3.74 -12.91
N GLY A 134 7.66 2.71 -12.88
CA GLY A 134 7.83 1.48 -13.66
C GLY A 134 8.82 0.45 -13.09
N LYS A 135 9.52 0.74 -11.98
CA LYS A 135 10.43 -0.21 -11.31
C LYS A 135 9.69 -1.32 -10.57
N VAL A 136 8.50 -1.04 -10.04
CA VAL A 136 7.65 -2.04 -9.39
C VAL A 136 6.85 -2.78 -10.45
N LYS A 137 6.98 -4.10 -10.49
CA LYS A 137 6.13 -4.98 -11.31
C LYS A 137 5.12 -5.68 -10.41
N VAL A 138 3.84 -5.34 -10.54
CA VAL A 138 2.75 -6.10 -9.90
C VAL A 138 2.49 -7.34 -10.76
N LEU A 139 2.77 -8.52 -10.22
CA LEU A 139 2.66 -9.80 -10.92
C LEU A 139 1.30 -10.46 -10.70
N ALA A 140 0.71 -10.23 -9.53
CA ALA A 140 -0.66 -10.60 -9.23
C ALA A 140 -1.22 -9.63 -8.18
N ASN A 141 -2.52 -9.33 -8.26
CA ASN A 141 -3.26 -8.64 -7.22
C ASN A 141 -4.71 -9.11 -7.27
N THR A 142 -4.95 -10.32 -6.77
CA THR A 142 -6.27 -10.97 -6.69
C THR A 142 -6.57 -11.35 -5.24
N PRO A 143 -7.83 -11.70 -4.89
CA PRO A 143 -8.18 -12.14 -3.54
C PRO A 143 -7.36 -13.34 -3.06
N GLU A 144 -6.95 -14.21 -3.97
CA GLU A 144 -6.22 -15.45 -3.65
C GLU A 144 -4.71 -15.22 -3.53
N ARG A 145 -4.16 -14.19 -4.19
CA ARG A 145 -2.71 -13.91 -4.17
C ARG A 145 -2.36 -12.50 -4.60
N GLN A 146 -1.33 -11.98 -3.97
CA GLN A 146 -0.75 -10.66 -4.26
C GLN A 146 0.76 -10.81 -4.37
N ALA A 147 1.35 -10.34 -5.47
CA ALA A 147 2.78 -10.52 -5.72
C ALA A 147 3.39 -9.33 -6.47
N VAL A 148 4.61 -8.98 -6.06
CA VAL A 148 5.39 -7.89 -6.64
C VAL A 148 6.83 -8.32 -6.91
N ARG A 149 7.45 -7.70 -7.90
CA ARG A 149 8.89 -7.79 -8.17
C ARG A 149 9.50 -6.41 -8.31
N ILE A 150 10.63 -6.20 -7.63
CA ILE A 150 11.42 -4.97 -7.66
C ILE A 150 12.89 -5.38 -7.75
N GLY A 151 13.51 -5.23 -8.92
CA GLY A 151 14.87 -5.71 -9.12
C GLY A 151 15.00 -7.22 -8.89
N ASP A 152 15.88 -7.61 -7.97
CA ASP A 152 16.16 -8.99 -7.53
C ASP A 152 15.22 -9.49 -6.43
N VAL A 153 14.32 -8.63 -5.93
CA VAL A 153 13.35 -8.97 -4.89
C VAL A 153 12.03 -9.37 -5.50
N PHE A 154 11.54 -10.54 -5.11
CA PHE A 154 10.18 -11.03 -5.38
C PHE A 154 9.49 -11.26 -4.04
N ALA A 155 8.31 -10.68 -3.84
CA ALA A 155 7.52 -10.87 -2.63
C ALA A 155 6.10 -11.26 -3.02
N ALA A 156 5.54 -12.27 -2.36
CA ALA A 156 4.19 -12.74 -2.62
C ALA A 156 3.49 -13.19 -1.34
N ASN A 157 2.22 -12.83 -1.22
CA ASN A 157 1.30 -13.40 -0.26
C ASN A 157 0.29 -14.26 -1.02
N PHE A 158 0.10 -15.48 -0.54
CA PHE A 158 -0.89 -16.42 -1.03
C PHE A 158 -1.92 -16.67 0.07
N PHE A 159 -3.18 -16.35 -0.23
CA PHE A 159 -4.34 -16.64 0.64
C PHE A 159 -4.96 -18.01 0.32
N ALA A 160 -4.54 -18.63 -0.79
CA ALA A 160 -4.86 -19.99 -1.19
C ALA A 160 -3.65 -20.64 -1.89
N PRO A 161 -3.56 -21.98 -1.97
CA PRO A 161 -2.58 -22.65 -2.83
C PRO A 161 -2.63 -22.10 -4.26
N GLY A 162 -1.47 -21.94 -4.91
CA GLY A 162 -1.46 -21.34 -6.24
C GLY A 162 -0.08 -21.07 -6.80
N SER A 163 -0.05 -20.29 -7.89
CA SER A 163 1.19 -19.88 -8.54
C SER A 163 1.13 -18.45 -9.07
N THR A 164 2.29 -17.79 -9.09
CA THR A 164 2.49 -16.49 -9.75
C THR A 164 3.98 -16.25 -10.00
N GLY A 165 4.31 -15.69 -11.17
CA GLY A 165 5.67 -15.26 -11.51
C GLY A 165 6.77 -16.33 -11.34
N GLY A 166 6.47 -17.60 -11.62
CA GLY A 166 7.43 -18.71 -11.51
C GLY A 166 7.51 -19.37 -10.12
N LEU A 167 6.79 -18.82 -9.13
CA LEU A 167 6.61 -19.42 -7.81
C LEU A 167 5.30 -20.21 -7.78
N ARG A 168 5.33 -21.42 -7.21
CA ARG A 168 4.14 -22.20 -6.84
C ARG A 168 4.23 -22.62 -5.38
N VAL A 169 3.11 -22.55 -4.67
CA VAL A 169 2.99 -22.96 -3.26
C VAL A 169 1.80 -23.90 -3.08
N SER A 170 1.92 -24.88 -2.19
CA SER A 170 0.86 -25.86 -1.92
C SER A 170 -0.17 -25.44 -0.87
N ALA A 171 0.05 -24.34 -0.16
CA ALA A 171 -0.78 -23.85 0.93
C ALA A 171 -0.68 -22.32 1.05
N PRO A 172 -1.62 -21.65 1.75
CA PRO A 172 -1.51 -20.23 2.08
C PRO A 172 -0.20 -19.95 2.82
N CYS A 173 0.52 -18.91 2.41
CA CYS A 173 1.80 -18.53 2.98
C CYS A 173 2.24 -17.14 2.50
N SER A 174 3.24 -16.57 3.17
CA SER A 174 4.00 -15.42 2.70
C SER A 174 5.38 -15.88 2.25
N VAL A 175 5.84 -15.40 1.09
CA VAL A 175 7.13 -15.75 0.50
C VAL A 175 7.89 -14.50 0.09
N LEU A 176 9.15 -14.42 0.52
CA LEU A 176 10.12 -13.43 0.05
C LEU A 176 11.30 -14.15 -0.60
N ILE A 177 11.64 -13.76 -1.83
CA ILE A 177 12.80 -14.27 -2.57
C ILE A 177 13.72 -13.09 -2.87
N ARG A 178 15.01 -13.27 -2.57
CA ARG A 178 16.05 -12.30 -2.90
C ARG A 178 17.31 -13.03 -3.33
N GLY A 179 17.71 -12.84 -4.59
CA GLY A 179 18.76 -13.64 -5.20
C GLY A 179 18.40 -15.14 -5.14
N ALA A 180 19.27 -15.94 -4.53
CA ALA A 180 19.05 -17.38 -4.34
C ALA A 180 18.34 -17.77 -3.03
N SER A 181 18.10 -16.80 -2.13
CA SER A 181 17.46 -17.08 -0.83
C SER A 181 15.95 -17.00 -0.94
N ILE A 182 15.26 -18.00 -0.38
CA ILE A 182 13.79 -18.05 -0.27
C ILE A 182 13.43 -18.08 1.20
N TYR A 183 12.51 -17.21 1.61
CA TYR A 183 12.00 -17.09 2.97
C TYR A 183 10.51 -17.32 2.94
N VAL A 184 10.00 -18.14 3.86
CA VAL A 184 8.61 -18.57 3.89
C VAL A 184 8.07 -18.48 5.30
N ALA A 185 6.88 -17.93 5.45
CA ALA A 185 6.14 -17.92 6.71
C ALA A 185 4.69 -18.37 6.46
N ASP A 186 4.04 -18.87 7.50
CA ASP A 186 2.59 -19.08 7.53
C ASP A 186 1.96 -18.04 8.47
N PRO A 187 1.39 -16.94 7.94
CA PRO A 187 0.68 -15.95 8.75
C PRO A 187 -0.63 -16.46 9.35
N GLY A 188 -1.23 -17.53 8.80
CA GLY A 188 -2.50 -18.09 9.28
C GLY A 188 -2.32 -19.01 10.48
N HIS A 189 -1.10 -19.49 10.74
CA HIS A 189 -0.77 -20.44 11.81
C HIS A 189 -1.52 -21.78 11.67
N GLN A 190 -1.78 -22.23 10.44
CA GLN A 190 -2.56 -23.42 10.13
C GLN A 190 -1.75 -24.52 9.44
N ALA A 191 -0.73 -24.16 8.65
CA ALA A 191 0.04 -25.10 7.87
C ALA A 191 1.19 -25.68 8.69
N SER A 192 1.23 -27.01 8.82
CA SER A 192 2.40 -27.72 9.37
C SER A 192 3.51 -27.89 8.33
N LYS A 193 3.19 -27.77 7.04
CA LYS A 193 4.14 -27.83 5.93
C LYS A 193 3.67 -27.05 4.70
N VAL A 194 4.62 -26.55 3.91
CA VAL A 194 4.35 -25.91 2.61
C VAL A 194 5.37 -26.41 1.58
N ASP A 195 4.90 -26.93 0.45
CA ASP A 195 5.76 -27.22 -0.69
C ASP A 195 5.89 -25.95 -1.54
N VAL A 196 7.15 -25.57 -1.80
CA VAL A 196 7.52 -24.36 -2.53
C VAL A 196 8.31 -24.77 -3.76
N THR A 197 7.76 -24.49 -4.93
CA THR A 197 8.45 -24.68 -6.21
C THR A 197 8.90 -23.34 -6.76
N TRP A 198 10.21 -23.18 -6.94
CA TRP A 198 10.82 -21.99 -7.55
C TRP A 198 11.78 -22.41 -8.65
N GLN A 199 11.60 -21.87 -9.85
CA GLN A 199 12.41 -22.19 -11.04
C GLN A 199 12.52 -23.71 -11.30
N GLY A 200 11.42 -24.44 -11.11
CA GLY A 200 11.36 -25.89 -11.31
C GLY A 200 11.88 -26.74 -10.16
N ASN A 201 12.49 -26.15 -9.12
CA ASN A 201 12.97 -26.87 -7.95
C ASN A 201 11.96 -26.79 -6.82
N THR A 202 11.52 -27.94 -6.30
CA THR A 202 10.58 -28.03 -5.18
C THR A 202 11.32 -28.31 -3.87
N ARG A 203 11.00 -27.56 -2.82
CA ARG A 203 11.45 -27.79 -1.45
C ARG A 203 10.25 -27.78 -0.52
N THR A 204 10.24 -28.65 0.48
CA THR A 204 9.21 -28.67 1.53
C THR A 204 9.71 -27.89 2.73
N VAL A 205 8.94 -26.88 3.14
CA VAL A 205 9.15 -26.15 4.39
C VAL A 205 8.40 -26.86 5.50
N ASN A 206 9.09 -27.27 6.56
CA ASN A 206 8.43 -27.72 7.79
C ASN A 206 8.15 -26.51 8.67
N LEU A 207 6.88 -26.30 9.03
CA LEU A 207 6.41 -25.21 9.86
C LEU A 207 5.79 -25.70 11.17
N ALA A 208 5.84 -27.01 11.44
CA ALA A 208 5.33 -27.59 12.68
C ALA A 208 6.02 -26.97 13.91
N GLY A 209 5.23 -26.39 14.81
CA GLY A 209 5.75 -25.69 16.00
C GLY A 209 6.41 -24.33 15.70
N MET A 210 6.34 -23.83 14.46
CA MET A 210 6.97 -22.58 14.01
C MET A 210 5.92 -21.52 13.63
N ALA A 211 4.84 -21.42 14.40
CA ALA A 211 3.71 -20.52 14.12
C ALA A 211 4.19 -19.07 13.95
N GLY A 212 3.89 -18.47 12.79
CA GLY A 212 4.26 -17.09 12.45
C GLY A 212 5.76 -16.84 12.21
N VAL A 213 6.61 -17.88 12.31
CA VAL A 213 8.06 -17.76 12.11
C VAL A 213 8.40 -17.78 10.63
N THR A 214 9.40 -16.99 10.22
CA THR A 214 9.98 -17.05 8.88
C THR A 214 11.09 -18.09 8.82
N VAL A 215 10.95 -19.07 7.94
CA VAL A 215 11.94 -20.11 7.66
C VAL A 215 12.67 -19.79 6.35
N LYS A 216 14.00 -19.90 6.35
CA LYS A 216 14.83 -19.76 5.15
C LYS A 216 15.07 -21.15 4.53
N LEU A 217 14.91 -21.23 3.21
CA LEU A 217 15.23 -22.42 2.40
C LEU A 217 16.60 -22.34 1.73
#